data_AF-A0A933QJC5-F1
#
_entry.id   AF-A0A933QJC5-F1
#
_cell.length_a   1.000
_cell.length_b   1.000
_cell.length_c   1.000
_cell.angle_alpha   90.00
_cell.angle_beta   90.00
_cell.angle_gamma   90.00
#
_symmetry.space_group_name_H-M   'P 1'
#
loop_
_entity.id
_entity.type
_entity.pdbx_description
1 polymer ?
#
loop_
_entity_poly.entity_id
_entity_poly.type
_entity_poly.pdbx_seq_one_letter_code
_entity_poly.pdbx_strand_id
1 'polypeptide(L)'
;MKKSIGCFVLSLGFVFCVSSVSYGGGIEDVAKSCMACHKEGQTGKKPDLKTLSKKDFMEKMQEYKEDDGSFMGKKAKALSDQQIKDLADYFSKK
;
A
#
# COMPACT_ATOMS: atom_id res chain seq x y z
N MET A 1 23.74 43.68 -34.73
CA MET A 1 24.41 43.17 -33.51
C MET A 1 23.67 41.88 -33.10
N LYS A 2 23.88 40.73 -33.73
CA LYS A 2 24.86 39.66 -33.43
C LYS A 2 25.09 39.38 -31.94
N LYS A 3 24.36 38.43 -31.35
CA LYS A 3 24.96 37.32 -30.60
C LYS A 3 23.99 36.13 -30.47
N SER A 4 24.19 35.14 -31.33
CA SER A 4 23.73 33.77 -31.16
C SER A 4 24.54 33.09 -30.05
N ILE A 5 23.91 32.27 -29.22
CA ILE A 5 24.51 31.12 -28.54
C ILE A 5 23.43 30.04 -28.52
N GLY A 6 23.64 29.02 -29.36
CA GLY A 6 22.98 27.74 -29.24
C GLY A 6 23.76 26.84 -28.29
N CYS A 7 23.05 25.99 -27.57
CA CYS A 7 23.60 24.82 -26.87
C CYS A 7 22.61 23.69 -27.18
N PHE A 8 22.76 23.07 -28.35
CA PHE A 8 23.35 21.74 -28.51
C PHE A 8 22.60 20.65 -27.73
N VAL A 9 21.58 20.11 -28.40
CA VAL A 9 20.99 18.80 -28.14
C VAL A 9 22.07 17.73 -28.25
N LEU A 10 22.37 17.04 -27.15
CA LEU A 10 23.04 15.75 -27.18
C LEU A 10 22.29 14.75 -26.31
N SER A 11 21.73 13.77 -27.00
CA SER A 11 21.10 12.56 -26.48
C SER A 11 22.07 11.75 -25.63
N LEU A 12 21.65 11.35 -24.42
CA LEU A 12 22.10 10.14 -23.73
C LEU A 12 21.05 9.79 -22.67
N GLY A 13 20.35 8.67 -22.93
CA GLY A 13 19.23 8.21 -22.13
C GLY A 13 19.64 7.77 -20.73
N PHE A 14 18.99 8.35 -19.73
CA PHE A 14 18.70 7.73 -18.44
C PHE A 14 17.76 8.67 -17.69
N VAL A 15 16.50 8.29 -17.46
CA VAL A 15 15.86 8.42 -16.14
C VAL A 15 14.68 7.44 -16.16
N PHE A 16 14.89 6.31 -15.50
CA PHE A 16 13.81 5.43 -15.04
C PHE A 16 12.96 6.26 -14.07
N CYS A 17 11.83 6.81 -14.54
CA CYS A 17 10.89 7.51 -13.68
C CYS A 17 10.12 6.46 -12.87
N VAL A 18 10.76 5.93 -11.82
CA VAL A 18 10.04 5.21 -10.77
C VAL A 18 9.27 6.27 -9.99
N SER A 19 8.02 6.50 -10.39
CA SER A 19 7.08 7.27 -9.60
C SER A 19 6.81 6.50 -8.32
N SER A 20 7.62 6.75 -7.28
CA SER A 20 7.21 6.48 -5.91
C SER A 20 6.05 7.41 -5.62
N VAL A 21 4.84 6.99 -5.98
CA VAL A 21 3.60 7.65 -5.56
C VAL A 21 3.58 7.64 -4.04
N SER A 22 4.04 8.74 -3.45
CA SER A 22 4.04 8.93 -2.02
C SER A 22 2.60 9.25 -1.63
N TYR A 23 1.86 8.23 -1.19
CA TYR A 23 0.61 8.43 -0.49
C TYR A 23 0.93 9.34 0.71
N GLY A 24 0.24 10.48 0.84
CA GLY A 24 0.52 11.54 1.84
C GLY A 24 0.29 11.16 3.31
N GLY A 25 0.27 9.87 3.63
CA GLY A 25 0.26 9.31 4.98
C GLY A 25 1.00 7.97 4.93
N GLY A 26 1.93 7.74 5.86
CA GLY A 26 2.78 6.56 5.85
C GLY A 26 1.98 5.27 6.07
N ILE A 27 2.61 4.11 5.86
CA ILE A 27 1.97 2.81 6.13
C ILE A 27 1.42 2.71 7.57
N GLU A 28 2.07 3.40 8.51
CA GLU A 28 1.65 3.48 9.91
C GLU A 28 0.29 4.16 10.07
N ASP A 29 -0.02 5.19 9.28
CA ASP A 29 -1.31 5.89 9.36
C ASP A 29 -2.44 5.05 8.75
N VAL A 30 -2.12 4.30 7.69
CA VAL A 30 -3.02 3.29 7.13
C VAL A 30 -3.27 2.17 8.16
N ALA A 31 -2.22 1.67 8.80
CA ALA A 31 -2.32 0.62 9.82
C ALA A 31 -3.14 1.08 11.05
N LYS A 32 -2.97 2.32 11.52
CA LYS A 32 -3.81 2.91 12.59
C LYS A 32 -5.29 2.89 12.21
N SER A 33 -5.61 3.14 10.94
CA SER A 33 -6.99 3.10 10.46
C SER A 33 -7.59 1.67 10.50
N CYS A 34 -6.78 0.63 10.31
CA CYS A 34 -7.20 -0.76 10.48
C CYS A 34 -7.59 -1.06 11.93
N MET A 35 -6.83 -0.52 12.89
CA MET A 35 -7.03 -0.74 14.33
C MET A 35 -8.34 -0.13 14.87
N ALA A 36 -8.97 0.78 14.11
CA ALA A 36 -10.30 1.28 14.45
C ALA A 36 -11.34 0.15 14.54
N CYS A 37 -11.16 -0.91 13.75
CA CYS A 37 -12.02 -2.09 13.76
C CYS A 37 -11.30 -3.36 14.23
N HIS A 38 -9.98 -3.47 14.09
CA HIS A 38 -9.20 -4.67 14.38
C HIS A 38 -8.29 -4.50 15.62
N LYS A 39 -8.89 -4.21 16.76
CA LYS A 39 -8.21 -4.16 18.06
C LYS A 39 -7.64 -5.53 18.44
N GLU A 40 -6.55 -5.48 19.23
CA GLU A 40 -5.88 -6.65 19.80
C GLU A 40 -6.85 -7.54 20.58
N GLY A 41 -6.68 -8.86 20.46
CA GLY A 41 -7.50 -9.86 21.13
C GLY A 41 -8.90 -10.06 20.53
N GLN A 42 -9.29 -9.34 19.47
CA GLN A 42 -10.54 -9.65 18.77
C GLN A 42 -10.44 -10.92 17.93
N THR A 43 -11.56 -11.62 17.83
CA THR A 43 -11.69 -12.89 17.11
C THR A 43 -12.89 -12.87 16.16
N GLY A 44 -13.03 -13.89 15.32
CA GLY A 44 -14.16 -14.04 14.42
C GLY A 44 -14.12 -13.03 13.26
N LYS A 45 -15.21 -12.29 13.04
CA LYS A 45 -15.40 -11.42 11.86
C LYS A 45 -14.46 -10.20 11.80
N LYS A 46 -13.80 -9.85 12.92
CA LYS A 46 -12.81 -8.77 13.01
C LYS A 46 -11.58 -9.31 13.73
N PRO A 47 -10.82 -10.22 13.11
CA PRO A 47 -9.73 -10.89 13.78
C PRO A 47 -8.62 -9.90 14.14
N ASP A 48 -7.86 -10.24 15.17
CA ASP A 48 -6.61 -9.58 15.51
C ASP A 48 -5.58 -9.79 14.40
N LEU A 49 -5.15 -8.68 13.79
CA LEU A 49 -4.25 -8.70 12.64
C LEU A 49 -2.83 -9.12 13.02
N LYS A 50 -2.42 -8.97 14.29
CA LYS A 50 -1.08 -9.39 14.76
C LYS A 50 -0.94 -10.91 14.83
N THR A 51 -2.05 -11.63 14.87
CA THR A 51 -2.07 -13.10 14.93
C THR A 51 -1.98 -13.76 13.56
N LEU A 52 -2.15 -12.99 12.49
CA LEU A 52 -2.10 -13.49 11.11
C LEU A 52 -0.66 -13.54 10.61
N SER A 53 -0.30 -14.61 9.92
CA SER A 53 0.95 -14.62 9.18
C SER A 53 0.90 -13.60 8.03
N LYS A 54 2.06 -13.10 7.61
CA LYS A 54 2.16 -12.21 6.45
C LYS A 54 1.47 -12.79 5.21
N LYS A 55 1.66 -14.10 4.98
CA LYS A 55 1.05 -14.81 3.86
C LYS A 55 -0.47 -14.82 3.97
N ASP A 56 -1.00 -15.20 5.13
CA ASP A 56 -2.45 -15.32 5.34
C ASP A 56 -3.12 -13.95 5.25
N PHE A 57 -2.49 -12.90 5.78
CA PHE A 57 -2.97 -11.53 5.63
C PHE A 57 -3.09 -11.15 4.15
N MET A 58 -2.04 -11.38 3.37
CA MET A 58 -2.04 -11.04 1.94
C MET A 58 -3.10 -11.83 1.17
N GLU A 59 -3.19 -13.14 1.40
CA GLU A 59 -4.17 -14.02 0.75
C GLU A 59 -5.60 -13.56 1.05
N LYS A 60 -5.92 -13.32 2.32
CA LYS A 60 -7.24 -12.82 2.75
C LYS A 60 -7.56 -11.45 2.15
N MET A 61 -6.58 -10.55 2.06
CA MET A 61 -6.80 -9.25 1.44
C MET A 61 -7.07 -9.35 -0.06
N GLN A 62 -6.46 -10.30 -0.76
CA GLN A 62 -6.78 -10.57 -2.16
C GLN A 62 -8.17 -11.20 -2.30
N GLU A 63 -8.55 -12.15 -1.44
CA GLU A 63 -9.93 -12.67 -1.39
C GLU A 63 -10.95 -11.54 -1.17
N TYR A 64 -10.67 -10.61 -0.26
CA TYR A 64 -11.55 -9.46 -0.01
C TYR A 64 -11.60 -8.49 -1.20
N LYS A 65 -10.53 -8.36 -1.99
CA LYS A 65 -10.59 -7.56 -3.22
C LYS A 65 -11.54 -8.15 -4.25
N GLU A 66 -11.77 -9.46 -4.25
CA GLU A 66 -12.75 -10.09 -5.15
C GLU A 66 -14.18 -10.07 -4.56
N ASP A 67 -14.33 -9.78 -3.27
CA ASP A 67 -15.62 -9.72 -2.59
C ASP A 67 -16.22 -8.31 -2.54
N ASP A 68 -17.26 -8.08 -3.33
CA ASP A 68 -18.03 -6.82 -3.33
C ASP A 68 -19.01 -6.68 -2.15
N GLY A 69 -19.36 -7.78 -1.49
CA GLY A 69 -20.43 -7.83 -0.51
C GLY A 69 -20.01 -7.37 0.87
N SER A 70 -18.77 -7.63 1.28
CA SER A 70 -18.33 -7.34 2.64
C SER A 70 -17.84 -5.90 2.84
N PHE A 71 -17.92 -5.47 4.10
CA PHE A 71 -17.29 -4.22 4.52
C PHE A 71 -15.77 -4.24 4.31
N MET A 72 -15.13 -5.39 4.54
CA MET A 72 -13.69 -5.52 4.37
C MET A 72 -13.29 -5.50 2.91
N GLY A 73 -14.12 -6.03 2.00
CA GLY A 73 -13.87 -5.95 0.56
C GLY A 73 -13.81 -4.52 0.04
N LYS A 74 -14.73 -3.65 0.48
CA LYS A 74 -14.67 -2.20 0.18
C LYS A 74 -13.37 -1.54 0.66
N LYS A 75 -12.83 -1.98 1.81
CA LYS A 75 -11.55 -1.49 2.33
C LYS A 75 -10.36 -2.06 1.56
N ALA A 76 -10.38 -3.35 1.24
CA ALA A 76 -9.34 -4.02 0.48
C ALA A 76 -9.20 -3.45 -0.94
N LYS A 77 -10.32 -3.16 -1.61
CA LYS A 77 -10.35 -2.52 -2.94
C LYS A 77 -9.76 -1.11 -2.98
N ALA A 78 -9.79 -0.39 -1.85
CA ALA A 78 -9.19 0.94 -1.75
C ALA A 78 -7.66 0.91 -1.58
N LEU A 79 -7.08 -0.27 -1.36
CA LEU A 79 -5.65 -0.46 -1.17
C LEU A 79 -5.01 -1.00 -2.44
N SER A 80 -3.81 -0.49 -2.73
CA SER A 80 -2.92 -1.10 -3.73
C SER A 80 -2.31 -2.41 -3.20
N ASP A 81 -1.85 -3.27 -4.11
CA ASP A 81 -1.15 -4.50 -3.73
C ASP A 81 0.13 -4.24 -2.92
N GLN A 82 0.83 -3.14 -3.23
CA GLN A 82 1.99 -2.73 -2.47
C GLN A 82 1.61 -2.33 -1.04
N GLN A 83 0.53 -1.56 -0.85
CA GLN A 83 0.04 -1.22 0.49
C GLN A 83 -0.40 -2.46 1.27
N ILE A 84 -1.03 -3.44 0.62
CA ILE A 84 -1.40 -4.71 1.26
C ILE A 84 -0.15 -5.45 1.74
N LYS A 85 0.89 -5.52 0.91
CA LYS A 85 2.17 -6.14 1.28
C LYS A 85 2.83 -5.39 2.44
N ASP A 86 2.86 -4.07 2.40
CA ASP A 86 3.47 -3.24 3.43
C ASP A 86 2.69 -3.35 4.77
N LEU A 87 1.36 -3.44 4.73
CA LEU A 87 0.53 -3.70 5.91
C LEU A 87 0.78 -5.11 6.48
N ALA A 88 0.91 -6.12 5.61
CA ALA A 88 1.22 -7.48 6.03
C ALA A 88 2.58 -7.54 6.74
N ASP A 89 3.59 -6.85 6.19
CA ASP A 89 4.90 -6.68 6.82
C ASP A 89 4.80 -5.94 8.15
N TYR A 90 4.00 -4.87 8.21
CA TYR A 90 3.81 -4.08 9.42
C TYR A 90 3.20 -4.91 10.57
N PHE A 91 2.09 -5.60 10.34
CA PHE A 91 1.39 -6.37 11.37
C PHE A 91 2.14 -7.64 11.78
N SER A 92 2.94 -8.24 10.91
CA SER A 92 3.78 -9.40 11.25
C SER A 92 4.94 -9.10 12.22
N LYS A 93 5.27 -7.82 12.43
CA LYS A 93 6.43 -7.38 13.24
C LYS A 93 6.04 -6.79 14.59
N LYS A 94 4.74 -6.69 14.90
CA LYS A 94 4.19 -5.95 16.07
C LYS A 94 3.45 -6.87 17.01
#